data_AF-A0AA36J7A9-F1
#
_entry.id   AF-A0AA36J7A9-F1
#
_cell.length_a   1.000
_cell.length_b   1.000
_cell.length_c   1.000
_cell.angle_alpha   90.00
_cell.angle_beta   90.00
_cell.angle_gamma   90.00
#
_symmetry.space_group_name_H-M   'P 1'
#
loop_
_entity.id
_entity.type
_entity.pdbx_description
1 polymer ?
#
loop_
_entity_poly.entity_id
_entity_poly.type
_entity_poly.pdbx_seq_one_letter_code
_entity_poly.pdbx_strand_id
1 'polypeptide(L)'
;MESCCLCFFSLGLAGCNTTHLHLGEEEVTTTNKNFCSTSTARMPYAQLGSVDVETLCCGNCFSVGTNGGTIMPGFGCGKQEVDGIAEELQKRKVTRGNIAQVQMQENLMIEIIKLSVQMDQLAKKEGVKYPPTQQTMEEVFGQGVQAPLGWNLPITALPQGDGSGALQVMFPPGVSPGQSVLVQGPNGIFSVQAPMEVTPGMVIMVQPPPPPMPGTPTV
;
A
#
# COMPACT_ATOMS: atom_id res chain seq x y z
N MET A 1 -3.55 -1.69 -45.91
CA MET A 1 -4.51 -0.60 -45.69
C MET A 1 -5.78 -0.90 -46.51
N GLU A 2 -6.61 -1.87 -46.09
CA GLU A 2 -7.86 -2.21 -46.81
C GLU A 2 -9.00 -2.70 -45.89
N SER A 3 -9.08 -2.24 -44.63
CA SER A 3 -10.06 -2.81 -43.67
C SER A 3 -10.92 -1.78 -42.92
N CYS A 4 -11.11 -0.57 -43.46
CA CYS A 4 -11.94 0.48 -42.85
C CYS A 4 -13.29 0.73 -43.54
N CYS A 5 -13.59 0.08 -44.67
CA CYS A 5 -14.80 0.36 -45.46
C CYS A 5 -15.93 -0.67 -45.33
N LEU A 6 -15.88 -1.59 -44.37
CA LEU A 6 -17.00 -2.51 -44.08
C LEU A 6 -18.00 -1.95 -43.04
N CYS A 7 -17.77 -0.76 -42.48
CA CYS A 7 -18.59 -0.21 -41.40
C CYS A 7 -19.88 0.51 -41.84
N PHE A 8 -20.16 0.64 -43.15
CA PHE A 8 -21.34 1.39 -43.63
C PHE A 8 -22.48 0.52 -44.20
N PHE A 9 -22.33 -0.81 -44.33
CA PHE A 9 -23.35 -1.66 -44.96
C PHE A 9 -23.86 -2.85 -44.12
N SER A 10 -23.56 -2.93 -42.83
CA SER A 10 -24.24 -3.83 -41.86
C SER A 10 -25.33 -3.11 -41.03
N LEU A 11 -25.81 -1.95 -41.52
CA LEU A 11 -26.99 -1.25 -41.03
C LEU A 11 -28.24 -2.14 -41.16
N GLY A 12 -28.47 -2.95 -40.13
CA GLY A 12 -29.70 -3.73 -39.96
C GLY A 12 -29.50 -4.90 -39.02
N LEU A 13 -29.86 -4.72 -37.75
CA LEU A 13 -29.93 -5.71 -36.66
C LEU A 13 -28.68 -5.96 -35.79
N ALA A 14 -27.54 -5.31 -36.03
CA ALA A 14 -26.50 -5.22 -35.00
C ALA A 14 -26.94 -4.19 -33.95
N GLY A 15 -27.72 -4.65 -32.95
CA GLY A 15 -28.34 -3.80 -31.94
C GLY A 15 -27.34 -2.84 -31.32
N CYS A 16 -27.71 -1.56 -31.26
CA CYS A 16 -26.94 -0.53 -30.56
C CYS A 16 -26.63 -1.01 -29.14
N ASN A 17 -25.37 -1.34 -28.89
CA ASN A 17 -24.87 -1.59 -27.55
C ASN A 17 -24.53 -0.25 -26.93
N THR A 18 -25.21 0.12 -25.85
CA THR A 18 -24.90 1.33 -25.09
C THR A 18 -24.28 0.94 -23.76
N THR A 19 -23.09 1.47 -23.48
CA THR A 19 -22.42 1.30 -22.19
C THR A 19 -22.52 2.60 -21.39
N HIS A 20 -23.03 2.52 -20.16
CA HIS A 20 -23.12 3.62 -19.22
C HIS A 20 -22.13 3.40 -18.09
N LEU A 21 -21.29 4.40 -17.83
CA LEU A 21 -20.37 4.42 -16.70
C LEU A 21 -20.93 5.31 -15.59
N HIS A 22 -21.12 4.75 -14.40
CA HIS A 22 -21.55 5.48 -13.23
C HIS A 22 -20.44 5.49 -12.17
N LEU A 23 -19.94 6.69 -11.85
CA LEU A 23 -18.84 6.94 -10.92
C LEU A 23 -19.37 7.12 -9.48
N GLY A 24 -19.64 6.01 -8.80
CA GLY A 24 -20.16 6.00 -7.42
C GLY A 24 -19.13 6.38 -6.33
N GLU A 25 -19.62 6.51 -5.09
CA GLU A 25 -18.83 6.88 -3.90
C GLU A 25 -17.86 5.80 -3.39
N GLU A 26 -17.98 4.54 -3.82
CA GLU A 26 -17.03 3.49 -3.42
C GLU A 26 -16.62 2.58 -4.58
N GLU A 27 -17.46 2.49 -5.61
CA GLU A 27 -17.25 1.63 -6.78
C GLU A 27 -17.61 2.35 -8.08
N VAL A 28 -17.04 1.86 -9.19
CA VAL A 28 -17.48 2.21 -10.53
C VAL A 28 -18.45 1.14 -11.02
N THR A 29 -19.60 1.56 -11.52
CA THR A 29 -20.60 0.66 -12.09
C THR A 29 -20.65 0.87 -13.60
N THR A 30 -20.46 -0.21 -14.35
CA THR A 30 -20.56 -0.22 -15.82
C THR A 30 -21.81 -1.00 -16.21
N THR A 31 -22.77 -0.33 -16.83
CA THR A 31 -24.02 -0.94 -17.30
C THR A 31 -23.99 -1.01 -18.82
N ASN A 32 -23.89 -2.22 -19.36
CA ASN A 32 -23.96 -2.50 -20.78
C ASN A 32 -25.39 -2.91 -21.15
N LYS A 33 -26.02 -2.17 -22.06
CA LYS A 33 -27.39 -2.41 -22.48
C LYS A 33 -27.42 -2.69 -23.98
N ASN A 34 -27.92 -3.88 -24.31
CA ASN A 34 -28.28 -4.30 -25.65
C ASN A 34 -29.80 -4.37 -25.78
N PHE A 35 -30.29 -4.59 -27.01
CA PHE A 35 -31.72 -4.73 -27.27
C PHE A 35 -32.39 -5.87 -26.48
N CYS A 36 -31.66 -6.95 -26.20
CA CYS A 36 -32.21 -8.16 -25.55
C CYS A 36 -31.79 -8.34 -24.08
N SER A 37 -30.78 -7.63 -23.60
CA SER A 37 -30.24 -7.85 -22.25
C SER A 37 -29.55 -6.60 -21.70
N THR A 38 -29.54 -6.49 -20.37
CA THR A 38 -28.75 -5.50 -19.65
C THR A 38 -27.81 -6.25 -18.73
N SER A 39 -26.52 -5.93 -18.79
CA SER A 39 -25.48 -6.48 -17.91
C SER A 39 -24.88 -5.35 -17.09
N THR A 40 -24.75 -5.54 -15.79
CA THR A 40 -24.21 -4.55 -14.87
C THR A 40 -23.00 -5.14 -14.16
N ALA A 41 -21.84 -4.52 -14.34
CA ALA A 41 -20.61 -4.87 -13.65
C ALA A 41 -20.28 -3.80 -12.61
N ARG A 42 -19.90 -4.23 -11.41
CA ARG A 42 -19.45 -3.37 -10.32
C ARG A 42 -17.98 -3.67 -10.03
N MET A 43 -17.16 -2.62 -9.97
CA MET A 43 -15.74 -2.76 -9.72
C MET A 43 -15.30 -1.71 -8.67
N PRO A 44 -14.66 -2.13 -7.57
CA PRO A 44 -14.11 -1.19 -6.60
C PRO A 44 -12.89 -0.47 -7.20
N TYR A 45 -12.67 0.79 -6.83
CA TYR A 45 -11.59 1.60 -7.44
C TYR A 45 -10.18 1.02 -7.20
N ALA A 46 -9.99 0.25 -6.13
CA ALA A 46 -8.74 -0.43 -5.86
C ALA A 46 -8.39 -1.52 -6.90
N GLN A 47 -9.39 -2.02 -7.64
CA GLN A 47 -9.23 -3.06 -8.67
C GLN A 47 -9.20 -2.49 -10.10
N LEU A 48 -9.46 -1.19 -10.27
CA LEU A 48 -9.15 -0.50 -11.51
C LEU A 48 -7.62 -0.53 -11.65
N GLY A 49 -7.12 -1.34 -12.57
CA GLY A 49 -5.69 -1.48 -12.89
C GLY A 49 -5.08 -0.19 -13.41
N SER A 50 -4.23 -0.23 -14.43
CA SER A 50 -3.85 1.03 -15.09
C SER A 50 -5.09 1.68 -15.72
N VAL A 51 -5.14 3.01 -15.65
CA VAL A 51 -6.17 3.83 -16.31
C VAL A 51 -5.42 4.59 -17.39
N ASP A 52 -5.49 4.08 -18.61
CA ASP A 52 -4.71 4.59 -19.73
C ASP A 52 -5.65 5.14 -20.81
N VAL A 53 -5.24 6.23 -21.47
CA VAL A 53 -5.97 6.76 -22.62
C VAL A 53 -5.45 6.05 -23.86
N GLU A 54 -6.31 5.23 -24.45
CA GLU A 54 -6.02 4.49 -25.68
C GLU A 54 -6.55 5.25 -26.89
N THR A 55 -5.80 5.20 -27.99
CA THR A 55 -6.22 5.76 -29.27
C THR A 55 -6.75 4.64 -30.16
N LEU A 56 -8.03 4.71 -30.53
CA LEU A 56 -8.71 3.76 -31.41
C LEU A 56 -8.78 4.31 -32.84
N CYS A 57 -8.92 3.37 -33.80
CA CYS A 57 -9.20 3.55 -35.23
C CYS A 57 -8.85 4.92 -35.84
N CYS A 58 -7.78 4.96 -36.65
CA CYS A 58 -7.37 6.13 -37.47
C CYS A 58 -6.91 7.38 -36.71
N GLY A 59 -6.55 7.28 -35.43
CA GLY A 59 -5.84 8.35 -34.69
C GLY A 59 -6.70 9.51 -34.18
N ASN A 60 -8.00 9.49 -34.47
CA ASN A 60 -8.93 10.57 -34.12
C ASN A 60 -9.93 10.19 -33.01
N CYS A 61 -9.97 8.91 -32.62
CA CYS A 61 -10.85 8.42 -31.58
C CYS A 61 -10.06 8.06 -30.32
N PHE A 62 -10.52 8.53 -29.17
CA PHE A 62 -9.90 8.26 -27.87
C PHE A 62 -10.86 7.48 -26.98
N SER A 63 -10.30 6.62 -26.13
CA SER A 63 -11.04 5.84 -25.15
C SER A 63 -10.23 5.68 -23.86
N VAL A 64 -10.91 5.49 -22.74
CA VAL A 64 -10.25 5.15 -21.48
C VAL A 64 -10.23 3.62 -21.34
N GLY A 65 -9.03 3.05 -21.33
CA GLY A 65 -8.78 1.65 -21.03
C GLY A 65 -8.66 1.42 -19.53
N THR A 66 -9.40 0.44 -19.02
CA THR A 66 -9.24 -0.06 -17.65
C THR A 66 -9.24 -1.59 -17.68
N ASN A 67 -8.78 -2.24 -16.60
CA ASN A 67 -8.88 -3.70 -16.46
C ASN A 67 -10.32 -4.25 -16.58
N GLY A 68 -11.34 -3.41 -16.38
CA GLY A 68 -12.75 -3.77 -16.52
C GLY A 68 -13.33 -3.57 -17.93
N GLY A 69 -12.53 -3.06 -18.87
CA GLY A 69 -12.92 -2.79 -20.24
C GLY A 69 -12.58 -1.37 -20.72
N THR A 70 -12.83 -1.12 -22.00
CA THR A 70 -12.58 0.14 -22.68
C THR A 70 -13.87 0.97 -22.76
N ILE A 71 -13.81 2.22 -22.31
CA ILE A 71 -14.94 3.15 -22.26
C ILE A 71 -14.73 4.25 -23.29
N MET A 72 -15.75 4.47 -24.14
CA MET A 72 -15.72 5.45 -25.22
C MET A 72 -16.91 6.42 -25.07
N PRO A 73 -16.69 7.70 -24.73
CA PRO A 73 -17.76 8.69 -24.68
C PRO A 73 -18.22 9.06 -26.11
N GLY A 74 -19.48 8.78 -26.42
CA GLY A 74 -20.10 9.14 -27.70
C GLY A 74 -19.43 8.51 -28.93
N PHE A 75 -19.21 9.30 -29.98
CA PHE A 75 -18.58 8.85 -31.23
C PHE A 75 -17.03 8.95 -31.21
N GLY A 76 -16.42 9.15 -30.03
CA GLY A 76 -14.98 8.96 -29.81
C GLY A 76 -14.05 10.15 -30.04
N CYS A 77 -14.51 11.26 -30.60
CA CYS A 77 -13.60 12.34 -31.03
C CYS A 77 -13.28 13.40 -29.95
N GLY A 78 -13.81 13.26 -28.73
CA GLY A 78 -13.65 14.24 -27.65
C GLY A 78 -12.45 13.96 -26.75
N LYS A 79 -11.22 14.25 -27.20
CA LYS A 79 -9.99 14.02 -26.38
C LYS A 79 -10.09 14.62 -24.98
N GLN A 80 -10.61 15.84 -24.88
CA GLN A 80 -10.71 16.56 -23.61
C GLN A 80 -11.65 15.87 -22.61
N GLU A 81 -12.74 15.27 -23.09
CA GLU A 81 -13.69 14.53 -22.23
C GLU A 81 -13.06 13.22 -21.74
N VAL A 82 -12.37 12.51 -22.64
CA VAL A 82 -11.67 11.26 -22.32
C VAL A 82 -10.55 11.51 -21.30
N ASP A 83 -9.75 12.55 -21.50
CA ASP A 83 -8.67 12.93 -20.58
C ASP A 83 -9.24 13.30 -19.20
N GLY A 84 -10.33 14.09 -19.16
CA GLY A 84 -10.98 14.46 -17.89
C GLY A 84 -11.54 13.26 -17.13
N ILE A 85 -12.13 12.29 -17.84
CA ILE A 85 -12.62 11.04 -17.24
C ILE A 85 -11.45 10.20 -16.71
N ALA A 86 -10.37 10.08 -17.48
CA ALA A 86 -9.18 9.33 -17.07
C ALA A 86 -8.52 9.95 -15.83
N GLU A 87 -8.38 11.28 -15.78
CA GLU A 87 -7.84 12.01 -14.64
C GLU A 87 -8.70 11.81 -13.38
N GLU A 88 -10.03 11.93 -13.50
CA GLU A 88 -10.93 11.73 -12.36
C GLU A 88 -10.88 10.29 -11.84
N LEU A 89 -10.88 9.30 -12.74
CA LEU A 89 -10.76 7.88 -12.38
C LEU A 89 -9.43 7.60 -11.68
N GLN A 90 -8.32 8.14 -12.20
CA GLN A 90 -7.01 7.98 -11.60
C GLN A 90 -6.94 8.65 -10.22
N LYS A 91 -7.51 9.84 -10.06
CA LYS A 91 -7.60 10.53 -8.77
C LYS A 91 -8.38 9.71 -7.75
N ARG A 92 -9.56 9.19 -8.11
CA ARG A 92 -10.37 8.34 -7.22
C ARG A 92 -9.66 7.04 -6.89
N LYS A 93 -8.98 6.42 -7.86
CA LYS A 93 -8.15 5.23 -7.65
C LYS A 93 -7.05 5.48 -6.63
N VAL A 94 -6.29 6.56 -6.74
CA VAL A 94 -5.20 6.86 -5.80
C VAL A 94 -5.76 7.14 -4.40
N THR A 95 -6.76 8.01 -4.29
CA THR A 95 -7.35 8.36 -2.99
C THR A 95 -7.95 7.15 -2.30
N ARG A 96 -8.71 6.31 -3.03
CA ARG A 96 -9.38 5.15 -2.44
C ARG A 96 -8.49 3.93 -2.31
N GLY A 97 -7.48 3.78 -3.18
CA GLY A 97 -6.47 2.74 -3.05
C GLY A 97 -5.70 2.89 -1.74
N ASN A 98 -5.31 4.12 -1.39
CA ASN A 98 -4.66 4.41 -0.11
C ASN A 98 -5.61 4.15 1.08
N ILE A 99 -6.88 4.55 0.99
CA ILE A 99 -7.87 4.28 2.04
C ILE A 99 -8.08 2.77 2.24
N ALA A 100 -8.20 2.01 1.15
CA ALA A 100 -8.37 0.55 1.23
C ALA A 100 -7.14 -0.13 1.85
N GLN A 101 -5.93 0.35 1.54
CA GLN A 101 -4.71 -0.13 2.20
C GLN A 101 -4.72 0.18 3.70
N VAL A 102 -5.12 1.39 4.11
CA VAL A 102 -5.23 1.76 5.53
C VAL A 102 -6.27 0.90 6.24
N GLN A 103 -7.48 0.75 5.68
CA GLN A 103 -8.52 -0.11 6.26
C GLN A 103 -8.07 -1.57 6.38
N MET A 104 -7.34 -2.08 5.39
CA MET A 104 -6.77 -3.42 5.45
C MET A 104 -5.71 -3.54 6.56
N GLN A 105 -4.86 -2.52 6.72
CA GLN A 105 -3.88 -2.47 7.81
C GLN A 105 -4.56 -2.38 9.19
N GLU A 106 -5.62 -1.59 9.33
CA GLU A 106 -6.41 -1.49 10.56
C GLU A 106 -7.06 -2.82 10.91
N ASN A 107 -7.69 -3.49 9.95
CA ASN A 107 -8.28 -4.82 10.16
C ASN A 107 -7.24 -5.86 10.55
N LEU A 108 -6.07 -5.88 9.90
CA LEU A 108 -4.97 -6.77 10.26
C LEU A 108 -4.46 -6.48 11.68
N MET A 109 -4.34 -5.21 12.07
CA MET A 109 -3.94 -4.83 13.43
C MET A 109 -4.95 -5.32 14.47
N ILE A 110 -6.26 -5.20 14.20
CA ILE A 110 -7.30 -5.71 15.08
C ILE A 110 -7.21 -7.24 15.24
N GLU A 111 -7.01 -7.98 14.14
CA GLU A 111 -6.86 -9.44 14.21
C GLU A 111 -5.60 -9.86 14.98
N ILE A 112 -4.48 -9.14 14.84
CA ILE A 112 -3.27 -9.38 15.63
C ILE A 112 -3.55 -9.18 17.13
N ILE A 113 -4.28 -8.13 17.51
CA ILE A 113 -4.65 -7.88 18.91
C ILE A 113 -5.57 -8.99 19.44
N LYS A 114 -6.52 -9.48 18.63
CA LYS A 114 -7.37 -10.61 19.02
C LYS A 114 -6.54 -11.87 19.26
N LEU A 115 -5.61 -12.17 18.36
CA LEU A 115 -4.71 -13.31 18.48
C LEU A 115 -3.82 -13.20 19.71
N SER A 116 -3.27 -12.02 20.01
CA SER A 116 -2.44 -11.83 21.21
C SER A 116 -3.23 -12.09 22.50
N VAL A 117 -4.47 -11.60 22.57
CA VAL A 117 -5.36 -11.87 23.73
C VAL A 117 -5.69 -13.36 23.86
N GLN A 118 -5.97 -14.04 22.75
CA GLN A 118 -6.23 -15.49 22.75
C GLN A 118 -5.00 -16.29 23.19
N MET A 119 -3.80 -15.91 22.73
CA MET A 119 -2.55 -16.52 23.17
C MET A 119 -2.31 -16.33 24.67
N ASP A 120 -2.56 -15.13 25.20
CA ASP A 120 -2.45 -14.86 26.65
C ASP A 120 -3.43 -15.69 27.47
N GLN A 121 -4.67 -15.86 26.97
CA GLN A 121 -5.68 -16.72 27.62
C GLN A 121 -5.28 -18.19 27.61
N LEU A 122 -4.74 -18.67 26.48
CA LEU A 122 -4.28 -20.05 26.36
C LEU A 122 -3.07 -20.30 27.26
N ALA A 123 -2.10 -19.39 27.27
CA ALA A 123 -0.92 -19.46 28.14
C ALA A 123 -1.32 -19.52 29.62
N LYS A 124 -2.28 -18.69 30.06
CA LYS A 124 -2.84 -18.74 31.42
C LYS A 124 -3.49 -20.09 31.74
N LYS A 125 -4.23 -20.67 30.80
CA LYS A 125 -4.91 -21.96 31.00
C LYS A 125 -3.93 -23.12 31.14
N GLU A 126 -2.86 -23.11 30.34
CA GLU A 126 -1.80 -24.12 30.37
C GLU A 126 -0.78 -23.88 31.49
N GLY A 127 -0.94 -22.81 32.28
CA GLY A 127 0.02 -22.44 33.34
C GLY A 127 1.37 -21.97 32.78
N VAL A 128 1.45 -21.69 31.49
CA VAL A 128 2.66 -21.21 30.83
C VAL A 128 2.79 -19.72 31.06
N LYS A 129 3.88 -19.31 31.72
CA LYS A 129 4.19 -17.90 31.96
C LYS A 129 4.78 -17.31 30.67
N TYR A 130 3.99 -16.48 29.99
CA TYR A 130 4.45 -15.67 28.86
C TYR A 130 4.72 -14.22 29.31
N PRO A 131 5.80 -13.57 28.86
CA PRO A 131 6.89 -14.12 28.04
C PRO A 131 7.75 -15.14 28.83
N PRO A 132 8.32 -16.16 28.16
CA PRO A 132 9.19 -17.13 28.80
C PRO A 132 10.46 -16.46 29.33
N THR A 133 11.09 -17.07 30.34
CA THR A 133 12.38 -16.59 30.83
C THR A 133 13.48 -16.87 29.81
N GLN A 134 14.56 -16.09 29.85
CA GLN A 134 15.72 -16.26 28.96
C GLN A 134 16.30 -17.69 29.03
N GLN A 135 16.30 -18.29 30.23
CA GLN A 135 16.74 -19.66 30.44
C GLN A 135 15.86 -20.69 29.69
N THR A 136 14.53 -20.52 29.71
CA THR A 136 13.60 -21.38 28.97
C THR A 136 13.73 -21.19 27.45
N MET A 137 14.02 -19.97 27.00
CA MET A 137 14.30 -19.70 25.58
C MET A 137 15.58 -20.39 25.11
N GLU A 138 16.66 -20.32 25.88
CA GLU A 138 17.94 -20.97 25.58
C GLU A 138 17.84 -22.50 25.60
N GLU A 139 17.01 -23.06 26.48
CA GLU A 139 16.76 -24.50 26.56
C GLU A 139 16.00 -25.03 25.33
N VAL A 140 14.98 -24.31 24.86
CA VAL A 140 14.11 -24.76 23.75
C VAL A 140 14.74 -24.47 22.39
N PHE A 141 15.39 -23.31 22.23
CA PHE A 141 15.88 -22.83 20.93
C PHE A 141 17.42 -22.81 20.80
N GLY A 142 18.16 -23.10 21.87
CA GLY A 142 19.62 -23.14 21.90
C GLY A 142 20.28 -21.84 22.36
N GLN A 143 21.58 -21.91 22.68
CA GLN A 143 22.39 -20.75 23.07
C GLN A 143 22.46 -19.72 21.93
N GLY A 144 22.10 -18.47 22.23
CA GLY A 144 22.10 -17.36 21.28
C GLY A 144 20.71 -16.89 20.86
N VAL A 145 19.64 -17.56 21.28
CA VAL A 145 18.26 -17.12 21.03
C VAL A 145 17.81 -16.20 22.14
N GLN A 146 17.91 -14.89 21.89
CA GLN A 146 17.24 -13.88 22.71
C GLN A 146 15.73 -13.98 22.47
N ALA A 147 14.93 -13.83 23.53
CA ALA A 147 13.49 -13.57 23.37
C ALA A 147 13.30 -12.49 22.29
N PRO A 148 12.27 -12.57 21.42
CA PRO A 148 12.01 -11.50 20.48
C PRO A 148 11.87 -10.23 21.30
N LEU A 149 12.89 -9.38 21.23
CA LEU A 149 12.90 -8.08 21.87
C LEU A 149 11.63 -7.41 21.38
N GLY A 150 10.74 -7.09 22.31
CA GLY A 150 9.39 -6.64 22.00
C GLY A 150 9.45 -5.63 20.87
N TRP A 151 8.88 -6.00 19.73
CA TRP A 151 8.84 -5.16 18.54
C TRP A 151 10.22 -4.66 18.11
N ASN A 152 10.95 -5.43 17.29
CA ASN A 152 11.91 -4.88 16.31
C ASN A 152 11.20 -4.02 15.24
N LEU A 153 10.16 -3.27 15.63
CA LEU A 153 9.78 -2.09 14.90
C LEU A 153 10.99 -1.16 15.02
N PRO A 154 11.46 -0.63 13.90
CA PRO A 154 12.59 0.28 13.96
C PRO A 154 12.18 1.44 14.88
N ILE A 155 13.05 1.77 15.82
CA ILE A 155 12.76 2.84 16.77
C ILE A 155 12.57 4.11 15.95
N THR A 156 11.38 4.69 15.98
CA THR A 156 11.11 5.95 15.29
C THR A 156 11.88 7.04 16.00
N ALA A 157 12.91 7.56 15.35
CA ALA A 157 13.61 8.71 15.88
C ALA A 157 12.75 9.96 15.71
N LEU A 158 12.64 10.78 16.76
CA LEU A 158 11.93 12.05 16.67
C LEU A 158 12.90 13.14 16.20
N PRO A 159 12.51 13.98 15.23
CA PRO A 159 13.30 15.11 14.81
C PRO A 159 13.38 16.14 15.94
N GLN A 160 14.58 16.56 16.29
CA GLN A 160 14.75 17.67 17.22
C GLN A 160 14.39 18.98 16.50
N GLY A 161 13.46 19.75 17.06
CA GLY A 161 12.95 21.00 16.47
C GLY A 161 13.95 22.17 16.44
N ASP A 162 15.26 21.91 16.51
CA ASP A 162 16.32 22.92 16.57
C ASP A 162 17.03 23.17 15.21
N GLY A 163 16.63 22.46 14.15
CA GLY A 163 17.22 22.60 12.82
C GLY A 163 18.60 21.99 12.65
N SER A 164 19.15 21.30 13.66
CA SER A 164 20.47 20.66 13.60
C SER A 164 20.51 19.34 12.82
N GLY A 165 19.35 18.80 12.46
CA GLY A 165 19.23 17.50 11.79
C GLY A 165 19.57 16.30 12.68
N ALA A 166 19.77 16.52 13.99
CA ALA A 166 20.01 15.46 14.96
C ALA A 166 18.69 14.77 15.36
N LEU A 167 18.79 13.46 15.61
CA LEU A 167 17.68 12.58 15.92
C LEU A 167 17.77 12.11 17.37
N GLN A 168 16.66 12.19 18.11
CA GLN A 168 16.56 11.62 19.45
C GLN A 168 16.14 10.15 19.37
N VAL A 169 16.99 9.26 19.91
CA VAL A 169 16.73 7.83 19.99
C VAL A 169 16.61 7.43 21.46
N MET A 170 15.46 6.88 21.84
CA MET A 170 15.21 6.36 23.19
C MET A 170 15.44 4.86 23.20
N PHE A 171 16.32 4.38 24.09
CA PHE A 171 16.56 2.94 24.22
C PHE A 171 15.50 2.27 25.10
N PRO A 172 14.87 1.18 24.63
CA PRO A 172 13.93 0.41 25.43
C PRO A 172 14.64 -0.36 26.56
N PRO A 173 13.91 -0.74 27.62
CA PRO A 173 14.44 -1.64 28.64
C PRO A 173 14.87 -2.97 28.01
N GLY A 174 16.11 -3.41 28.30
CA GLY A 174 16.65 -4.69 27.84
C GLY A 174 17.78 -4.59 26.80
N VAL A 175 18.12 -3.39 26.33
CA VAL A 175 19.31 -3.19 25.48
C VAL A 175 20.56 -3.29 26.35
N SER A 176 21.51 -4.14 25.96
CA SER A 176 22.80 -4.27 26.63
C SER A 176 23.82 -3.25 26.11
N PRO A 177 24.78 -2.80 26.93
CA PRO A 177 25.94 -2.02 26.49
C PRO A 177 26.61 -2.61 25.25
N GLY A 178 26.80 -1.81 24.19
CA GLY A 178 27.44 -2.25 22.93
C GLY A 178 26.52 -2.98 21.94
N GLN A 179 25.24 -3.21 22.27
CA GLN A 179 24.28 -3.81 21.34
C GLN A 179 23.86 -2.81 20.26
N SER A 180 23.82 -3.26 18.99
CA SER A 180 23.32 -2.46 17.88
C SER A 180 21.79 -2.51 17.80
N VAL A 181 21.16 -1.35 17.64
CA VAL A 181 19.70 -1.20 17.50
C VAL A 181 19.38 -0.55 16.16
N LEU A 182 18.32 -1.01 15.49
CA LEU A 182 17.86 -0.43 14.22
C LEU A 182 16.92 0.75 14.50
N VAL A 183 17.23 1.89 13.89
CA VAL A 183 16.51 3.15 14.06
C VAL A 183 15.97 3.57 12.69
N GLN A 184 14.69 3.95 12.63
CA GLN A 184 14.09 4.53 11.42
C GLN A 184 14.27 6.03 11.43
N GLY A 185 15.08 6.54 10.50
CA GLY A 185 15.25 7.96 10.24
C GLY A 185 14.52 8.43 8.96
N PRO A 186 14.55 9.73 8.68
CA PRO A 186 13.94 10.31 7.49
C PRO A 186 14.60 9.84 6.18
N ASN A 187 15.85 9.38 6.24
CA ASN A 187 16.63 8.90 5.08
C ASN A 187 16.70 7.37 4.99
N GLY A 188 15.95 6.64 5.81
CA GLY A 188 15.96 5.17 5.87
C GLY A 188 16.34 4.61 7.24
N ILE A 189 16.57 3.30 7.28
CA ILE A 189 16.92 2.56 8.50
C ILE A 189 18.44 2.55 8.65
N PHE A 190 18.94 2.86 9.85
CA PHE A 190 20.36 2.78 10.18
C PHE A 190 20.57 2.14 11.56
N SER A 191 21.74 1.53 11.79
CA SER A 191 22.06 0.90 13.09
C SER A 191 22.79 1.88 14.01
N VAL A 192 22.39 1.93 15.27
CA VAL A 192 23.04 2.72 16.31
C VAL A 192 23.53 1.78 17.41
N GLN A 193 24.79 1.91 17.83
CA GLN A 193 25.33 1.14 18.95
C GLN A 193 24.94 1.80 20.28
N ALA A 194 24.44 1.00 21.21
CA ALA A 194 24.16 1.45 22.56
C ALA A 194 25.46 1.81 23.28
N PRO A 195 25.53 2.98 23.97
CA PRO A 195 26.70 3.37 24.74
C PRO A 195 26.94 2.41 25.92
N MET A 196 28.16 2.46 26.49
CA MET A 196 28.54 1.53 27.56
C MET A 196 27.72 1.66 28.86
N GLU A 197 27.03 2.79 29.05
CA GLU A 197 26.20 3.09 30.23
C GLU A 197 24.71 3.26 29.86
N VAL A 198 24.14 2.33 29.09
CA VAL A 198 22.74 2.42 28.70
C VAL A 198 21.83 2.16 29.90
N THR A 199 21.03 3.16 30.26
CA THR A 199 19.93 3.02 31.22
C THR A 199 18.60 2.96 30.47
N PRO A 200 17.62 2.16 30.93
CA PRO A 200 16.29 2.15 30.32
C PRO A 200 15.69 3.56 30.27
N GLY A 201 15.28 4.01 29.09
CA GLY A 201 14.75 5.37 28.88
C GLY A 201 15.82 6.44 28.61
N MET A 202 17.09 6.06 28.49
CA MET A 202 18.15 6.97 28.06
C MET A 202 17.88 7.44 26.63
N VAL A 203 17.92 8.76 26.43
CA VAL A 203 17.82 9.40 25.11
C VAL A 203 19.21 9.78 24.65
N ILE A 204 19.58 9.35 23.46
CA ILE A 204 20.84 9.77 22.82
C ILE A 204 20.56 10.56 21.55
N MET A 205 21.48 11.48 21.26
CA MET A 205 21.49 12.24 20.01
C MET A 205 22.31 11.49 18.98
N VAL A 206 21.71 11.19 17.84
CA VAL A 206 22.38 10.52 16.72
C VAL A 206 22.22 11.36 15.47
N GLN A 207 23.31 11.53 14.72
CA GLN A 207 23.25 12.19 13.42
C GLN A 207 22.97 11.14 12.35
N PRO A 208 21.87 11.27 11.57
CA PRO A 208 21.58 10.30 10.52
C PRO A 208 22.67 10.34 9.45
N PRO A 209 22.94 9.22 8.77
CA PRO A 209 23.87 9.20 7.66
C PRO A 209 23.40 10.18 6.55
N PRO A 210 24.35 10.83 5.85
CA PRO A 210 24.02 11.68 4.73
C PRO A 210 23.26 10.88 3.66
N PRO A 211 22.32 11.51 2.96
CA PRO A 211 21.55 10.81 1.92
C PRO A 211 22.50 10.24 0.85
N PRO A 212 22.21 9.04 0.32
CA PRO A 212 23.02 8.46 -0.74
C PRO A 212 23.06 9.42 -1.93
N MET A 213 24.26 9.68 -2.45
CA MET A 213 24.41 10.53 -3.63
C MET A 213 23.68 9.87 -4.82
N PRO A 214 22.91 10.64 -5.60
CA PRO A 214 22.23 10.11 -6.77
C PRO A 214 23.26 9.52 -7.74
N GLY A 215 23.18 8.20 -7.97
CA GLY A 215 24.06 7.48 -8.90
C GLY A 215 25.02 6.47 -8.28
N THR A 216 25.01 6.28 -6.96
CA THR A 216 25.83 5.23 -6.33
C THR A 216 25.09 3.88 -6.37
N PRO A 217 25.59 2.84 -7.07
CA PRO A 217 24.93 1.53 -7.07
C PRO A 217 25.02 0.90 -5.67
N THR A 218 23.88 0.55 -5.09
CA THR A 218 23.78 -0.28 -3.90
C THR A 218 24.28 -1.69 -4.22
N VAL A 219 25.37 -2.11 -3.57
CA VAL A 219 25.90 -3.49 -3.58
C VAL A 219 25.10 -4.36 -2.63
#